data_AF-A0A947F0P8-F1
#
_entry.id   AF-A0A947F0P8-F1
#
_cell.length_a   1.000
_cell.length_b   1.000
_cell.length_c   1.000
_cell.angle_alpha   90.00
_cell.angle_beta   90.00
_cell.angle_gamma   90.00
#
_symmetry.space_group_name_H-M   'P 1'
#
loop_
_entity.id
_entity.type
_entity.pdbx_description
1 polymer ?
#
loop_
_entity_poly.entity_id
_entity_poly.type
_entity_poly.pdbx_seq_one_letter_code
_entity_poly.pdbx_strand_id
1 'polypeptide(L)'
;DIEDLVIEDKGIASLSGIEDFTALVGLWVSRNDLTTLDLTENRNLKFAFVADNALTSLLVNQLTLLEKIQAENNALVSLNISDNQALQQLSLANNQLAAINISNITNTTQLNTFSIENNPLECIIVNQEQLDNIPSQWTKDAEDVYALDCN
;
A
#
# COMPACT_ATOMS: atom_id res chain seq x y z
N ASP A 1 9.85 -18.11 16.37
CA ASP A 1 9.11 -17.46 15.27
C ASP A 1 9.78 -16.16 14.92
N ILE A 2 9.84 -15.83 13.63
CA ILE A 2 10.43 -14.56 13.16
C ILE A 2 9.28 -13.55 13.07
N GLU A 3 9.39 -12.46 13.82
CA GLU A 3 8.41 -11.36 13.82
C GLU A 3 8.82 -10.24 12.86
N ASP A 4 10.11 -10.07 12.60
CA ASP A 4 10.63 -9.03 11.72
C ASP A 4 11.59 -9.65 10.69
N LEU A 5 11.35 -9.37 9.41
CA LEU A 5 12.19 -9.84 8.31
C LEU A 5 12.74 -8.65 7.53
N VAL A 6 14.07 -8.53 7.51
CA VAL A 6 14.80 -7.47 6.81
C VAL A 6 15.69 -8.09 5.75
N ILE A 7 15.35 -7.89 4.48
CA ILE A 7 16.09 -8.35 3.30
C ILE A 7 16.15 -7.19 2.30
N GLU A 8 16.81 -6.08 2.65
CA GLU A 8 16.94 -4.94 1.75
C GLU A 8 18.23 -5.01 0.92
N ASP A 9 18.16 -4.57 -0.34
CA ASP A 9 19.33 -4.41 -1.21
C ASP A 9 20.14 -5.70 -1.36
N LYS A 10 19.47 -6.76 -1.84
CA LYS A 10 20.06 -8.09 -2.03
C LYS A 10 19.93 -8.61 -3.46
N GLY A 11 19.20 -7.91 -4.33
CA GLY A 11 18.90 -8.37 -5.69
C GLY A 11 18.09 -9.66 -5.70
N ILE A 12 17.24 -9.88 -4.69
CA ILE A 12 16.35 -11.04 -4.68
C ILE A 12 15.17 -10.79 -5.60
N ALA A 13 14.84 -11.77 -6.42
CA ALA A 13 13.71 -11.70 -7.36
C ALA A 13 12.45 -12.42 -6.84
N SER A 14 12.54 -13.11 -5.70
CA SER A 14 11.42 -13.84 -5.10
C SER A 14 11.53 -13.91 -3.58
N LEU A 15 10.36 -13.87 -2.93
CA LEU A 15 10.16 -14.17 -1.51
C LEU A 15 9.29 -15.41 -1.31
N SER A 16 9.39 -16.41 -2.19
CA SER A 16 8.71 -17.70 -2.00
C SER A 16 9.02 -18.28 -0.61
N GLY A 17 8.00 -18.76 0.10
CA GLY A 17 8.09 -19.22 1.47
C GLY A 17 7.76 -18.14 2.51
N ILE A 18 7.50 -16.89 2.10
CA ILE A 18 7.06 -15.83 3.01
C ILE A 18 5.74 -16.18 3.73
N GLU A 19 4.90 -16.99 3.09
CA GLU A 19 3.64 -17.50 3.61
C GLU A 19 3.79 -18.34 4.89
N ASP A 20 4.95 -18.97 5.10
CA ASP A 20 5.22 -19.77 6.30
C ASP A 20 5.52 -18.89 7.53
N PHE A 21 5.86 -17.61 7.32
CA PHE A 21 6.15 -16.64 8.39
C PHE A 21 4.85 -16.03 8.95
N THR A 22 3.98 -16.87 9.49
CA THR A 22 2.66 -16.46 10.01
C THR A 22 2.72 -15.56 11.25
N ALA A 23 3.86 -15.53 11.95
CA ALA A 23 4.11 -14.62 13.08
C ALA A 23 4.67 -13.25 12.65
N LEU A 24 4.89 -13.01 11.35
CA LEU A 24 5.51 -11.79 10.86
C LEU A 24 4.66 -10.55 11.17
N VAL A 25 5.31 -9.55 11.75
CA VAL A 25 4.78 -8.23 12.12
C VAL A 25 5.36 -7.15 11.20
N GLY A 26 6.65 -7.23 10.86
CA GLY A 26 7.32 -6.27 9.99
C GLY A 26 8.09 -6.92 8.84
N LEU A 27 7.91 -6.39 7.63
CA LEU A 27 8.63 -6.80 6.42
C LEU A 27 9.34 -5.60 5.78
N TRP A 28 10.66 -5.68 5.65
CA TRP A 28 11.51 -4.69 4.96
C TRP A 28 12.28 -5.36 3.84
N VAL A 29 11.79 -5.20 2.61
CA VAL A 29 12.35 -5.85 1.42
C VAL A 29 12.53 -4.86 0.27
N SER A 30 12.70 -3.59 0.62
CA SER A 30 12.95 -2.52 -0.33
C SER A 30 14.25 -2.73 -1.09
N ARG A 31 14.35 -2.15 -2.30
CA ARG A 31 15.55 -2.20 -3.17
C ARG A 31 15.90 -3.64 -3.56
N ASN A 32 14.96 -4.35 -4.14
CA ASN A 32 15.17 -5.69 -4.70
C ASN A 32 14.55 -5.78 -6.10
N ASP A 33 14.54 -6.98 -6.67
CA ASP A 33 14.04 -7.24 -8.03
C ASP A 33 12.70 -7.99 -7.99
N LEU A 34 11.90 -7.82 -6.94
CA LEU A 34 10.62 -8.51 -6.80
C LEU A 34 9.63 -8.02 -7.86
N THR A 35 9.00 -8.95 -8.57
CA THR A 35 7.94 -8.63 -9.56
C THR A 35 6.53 -8.86 -9.02
N THR A 36 6.41 -9.71 -8.00
CA THR A 36 5.14 -10.02 -7.33
C THR A 36 5.39 -10.28 -5.87
N LEU A 37 4.44 -9.91 -5.01
CA LEU A 37 4.50 -10.21 -3.59
C LEU A 37 3.11 -10.54 -3.07
N ASP A 38 2.97 -11.74 -2.51
CA ASP A 38 1.75 -12.20 -1.85
C ASP A 38 2.00 -12.27 -0.34
N LEU A 39 1.27 -11.47 0.43
CA LEU A 39 1.38 -11.39 1.89
C LEU A 39 0.14 -11.94 2.60
N THR A 40 -0.78 -12.59 1.87
CA THR A 40 -2.14 -12.90 2.36
C THR A 40 -2.17 -13.87 3.55
N GLU A 41 -1.12 -14.69 3.74
CA GLU A 41 -0.99 -15.58 4.90
C GLU A 41 -0.26 -14.94 6.10
N ASN A 42 0.36 -13.77 5.93
CA ASN A 42 1.05 -13.04 7.00
C ASN A 42 0.05 -12.18 7.83
N ARG A 43 -0.99 -12.80 8.38
CA ARG A 43 -2.15 -12.11 9.00
C ARG A 43 -1.81 -11.21 10.21
N ASN A 44 -0.64 -11.35 10.80
CA ASN A 44 -0.15 -10.50 11.90
C ASN A 44 0.63 -9.26 11.42
N LEU A 45 0.82 -9.10 10.10
CA LEU A 45 1.66 -8.06 9.53
C LEU A 45 1.06 -6.67 9.79
N LYS A 46 1.89 -5.79 10.32
CA LYS A 46 1.60 -4.39 10.59
C LYS A 46 2.33 -3.46 9.64
N PHE A 47 3.53 -3.83 9.20
CA PHE A 47 4.39 -2.98 8.40
C PHE A 47 4.90 -3.70 7.17
N ALA A 48 4.62 -3.16 5.98
CA ALA A 48 5.14 -3.65 4.71
C ALA A 48 5.90 -2.54 3.99
N PHE A 49 7.24 -2.66 3.97
CA PHE A 49 8.15 -1.78 3.27
C PHE A 49 8.76 -2.52 2.07
N VAL A 50 8.22 -2.23 0.89
CA VAL A 50 8.44 -2.96 -0.37
C VAL A 50 8.81 -2.03 -1.53
N ALA A 51 9.22 -0.80 -1.20
CA ALA A 51 9.59 0.23 -2.16
C ALA A 51 10.80 -0.16 -3.02
N ASP A 52 10.97 0.49 -4.16
CA ASP A 52 12.10 0.26 -5.07
C ASP A 52 12.23 -1.22 -5.48
N ASN A 53 11.16 -1.76 -6.05
CA ASN A 53 11.12 -3.08 -6.65
C ASN A 53 10.53 -2.97 -8.08
N ALA A 54 10.19 -4.09 -8.70
CA ALA A 54 9.50 -4.14 -9.99
C ALA A 54 8.08 -4.71 -9.85
N LEU A 55 7.43 -4.50 -8.69
CA LEU A 55 6.16 -5.15 -8.36
C LEU A 55 5.07 -4.70 -9.33
N THR A 56 4.50 -5.66 -10.06
CA THR A 56 3.25 -5.47 -10.83
C THR A 56 2.03 -5.92 -10.05
N SER A 57 2.23 -6.69 -8.97
CA SER A 57 1.19 -7.20 -8.07
C SER A 57 1.68 -7.23 -6.63
N LEU A 58 0.86 -6.69 -5.73
CA LEU A 58 1.02 -6.76 -4.28
C LEU A 58 -0.32 -7.18 -3.67
N LEU A 59 -0.37 -8.36 -3.05
CA LEU A 59 -1.58 -8.89 -2.42
C LEU A 59 -1.52 -8.71 -0.90
N VAL A 60 -2.41 -7.85 -0.38
CA VAL A 60 -2.52 -7.48 1.04
C VAL A 60 -3.94 -7.67 1.58
N ASN A 61 -4.80 -8.38 0.84
CA ASN A 61 -6.14 -8.71 1.29
C ASN A 61 -6.11 -9.53 2.58
N GLN A 62 -7.14 -9.40 3.43
CA GLN A 62 -7.25 -10.02 4.76
C GLN A 62 -6.24 -9.54 5.83
N LEU A 63 -5.31 -8.63 5.51
CA LEU A 63 -4.36 -8.07 6.49
C LEU A 63 -5.00 -6.93 7.29
N THR A 64 -5.93 -7.28 8.17
CA THR A 64 -6.73 -6.31 8.95
C THR A 64 -5.93 -5.53 9.99
N LEU A 65 -4.74 -6.01 10.36
CA LEU A 65 -3.81 -5.35 11.28
C LEU A 65 -2.78 -4.45 10.57
N LEU A 66 -2.82 -4.35 9.24
CA LEU A 66 -1.82 -3.61 8.47
C LEU A 66 -1.96 -2.10 8.71
N GLU A 67 -0.89 -1.51 9.26
CA GLU A 67 -0.85 -0.10 9.66
C GLU A 67 -0.08 0.76 8.65
N LYS A 68 0.94 0.18 7.98
CA LYS A 68 1.79 0.93 7.05
C LYS A 68 2.13 0.13 5.79
N ILE A 69 1.94 0.77 4.65
CA ILE A 69 2.43 0.30 3.34
C ILE A 69 3.31 1.38 2.73
N GLN A 70 4.54 1.02 2.39
CA GLN A 70 5.43 1.80 1.52
C GLN A 70 5.77 0.94 0.30
N ALA A 71 5.18 1.29 -0.84
CA ALA A 71 5.35 0.59 -2.12
C ALA A 71 5.67 1.56 -3.26
N GLU A 72 6.35 2.66 -2.94
CA GLU A 72 6.84 3.63 -3.92
C GLU A 72 7.78 2.98 -4.93
N ASN A 73 7.88 3.56 -6.13
CA ASN A 73 8.82 3.13 -7.17
C ASN A 73 8.66 1.64 -7.52
N ASN A 74 7.46 1.28 -7.97
CA ASN A 74 7.10 -0.04 -8.46
C ASN A 74 6.35 0.10 -9.80
N ALA A 75 5.71 -0.97 -10.26
CA ALA A 75 4.91 -0.99 -11.49
C ALA A 75 3.46 -1.45 -11.22
N LEU A 76 2.92 -1.13 -10.03
CA LEU A 76 1.58 -1.56 -9.62
C LEU A 76 0.52 -0.90 -10.50
N VAL A 77 -0.35 -1.71 -11.11
CA VAL A 77 -1.48 -1.23 -11.93
C VAL A 77 -2.78 -1.15 -11.14
N SER A 78 -2.86 -1.88 -10.03
CA SER A 78 -3.97 -1.86 -9.09
C SER A 78 -3.48 -2.28 -7.71
N LEU A 79 -4.12 -1.78 -6.66
CA LEU A 79 -3.94 -2.29 -5.29
C LEU A 79 -5.30 -2.33 -4.59
N ASN A 80 -5.70 -3.50 -4.12
CA ASN A 80 -6.91 -3.65 -3.32
C ASN A 80 -6.55 -3.59 -1.83
N ILE A 81 -7.07 -2.57 -1.14
CA ILE A 81 -6.89 -2.35 0.30
C ILE A 81 -8.20 -2.36 1.09
N SER A 82 -9.27 -2.97 0.54
CA SER A 82 -10.61 -2.95 1.16
C SER A 82 -10.65 -3.47 2.60
N ASP A 83 -9.75 -4.40 2.94
CA ASP A 83 -9.68 -5.03 4.26
C ASP A 83 -8.71 -4.32 5.23
N ASN A 84 -7.88 -3.40 4.74
CA ASN A 84 -6.80 -2.78 5.52
C ASN A 84 -7.27 -1.51 6.26
N GLN A 85 -8.36 -1.63 7.03
CA GLN A 85 -8.99 -0.50 7.72
C GLN A 85 -8.13 0.12 8.83
N ALA A 86 -7.07 -0.57 9.27
CA ALA A 86 -6.11 -0.10 10.27
C ALA A 86 -4.98 0.78 9.68
N LEU A 87 -4.97 1.03 8.36
CA LEU A 87 -3.93 1.82 7.71
C LEU A 87 -3.84 3.22 8.30
N GLN A 88 -2.60 3.62 8.55
CA GLN A 88 -2.19 4.94 9.04
C GLN A 88 -1.27 5.65 8.05
N GLN A 89 -0.52 4.89 7.26
CA GLN A 89 0.38 5.38 6.22
C GLN A 89 0.25 4.52 4.96
N LEU A 90 -0.01 5.18 3.82
CA LEU A 90 -0.07 4.54 2.52
C LEU A 90 0.72 5.37 1.50
N SER A 91 1.85 4.84 1.06
CA SER A 91 2.69 5.49 0.06
C SER A 91 2.81 4.62 -1.18
N LEU A 92 2.35 5.16 -2.30
CA LEU A 92 2.17 4.49 -3.58
C LEU A 92 2.70 5.33 -4.76
N ALA A 93 3.48 6.38 -4.47
CA ALA A 93 4.01 7.27 -5.49
C ALA A 93 4.89 6.52 -6.51
N ASN A 94 4.91 6.99 -7.75
CA ASN A 94 5.66 6.38 -8.86
C ASN A 94 5.26 4.92 -9.11
N ASN A 95 3.99 4.72 -9.48
CA ASN A 95 3.43 3.44 -9.91
C ASN A 95 2.66 3.64 -11.22
N GLN A 96 1.77 2.70 -11.57
CA GLN A 96 0.93 2.75 -12.77
C GLN A 96 -0.55 2.59 -12.41
N LEU A 97 -0.96 3.06 -11.22
CA LEU A 97 -2.32 2.93 -10.71
C LEU A 97 -3.27 3.82 -11.51
N ALA A 98 -4.36 3.23 -12.01
CA ALA A 98 -5.42 3.98 -12.69
C ALA A 98 -6.51 4.48 -11.72
N ALA A 99 -6.64 3.84 -10.56
CA ALA A 99 -7.53 4.26 -9.50
C ALA A 99 -7.04 3.71 -8.16
N ILE A 100 -7.44 4.35 -7.07
CA ILE A 100 -7.28 3.82 -5.72
C ILE A 100 -8.51 4.17 -4.89
N ASN A 101 -8.96 3.21 -4.08
CA ASN A 101 -10.10 3.39 -3.19
C ASN A 101 -9.63 3.32 -1.73
N ILE A 102 -9.76 4.46 -1.04
CA ILE A 102 -9.43 4.62 0.39
C ILE A 102 -10.68 4.92 1.23
N SER A 103 -11.88 4.82 0.65
CA SER A 103 -13.16 5.13 1.32
C SER A 103 -13.47 4.23 2.51
N ASN A 104 -12.85 3.04 2.56
CA ASN A 104 -12.97 2.08 3.66
C ASN A 104 -12.19 2.50 4.92
N ILE A 105 -11.26 3.45 4.80
CA ILE A 105 -10.49 3.98 5.93
C ILE A 105 -11.29 5.14 6.54
N THR A 106 -12.32 4.77 7.30
CA THR A 106 -13.37 5.71 7.75
C THR A 106 -12.87 6.76 8.73
N ASN A 107 -11.85 6.47 9.53
CA ASN A 107 -11.28 7.47 10.42
C ASN A 107 -10.24 8.32 9.67
N THR A 108 -10.66 9.48 9.19
CA THR A 108 -9.82 10.47 8.47
C THR A 108 -8.55 10.86 9.24
N THR A 109 -8.61 10.90 10.57
CA THR A 109 -7.44 11.20 11.41
C THR A 109 -6.46 10.03 11.53
N GLN A 110 -6.88 8.82 11.18
CA GLN A 110 -6.05 7.63 11.25
C GLN A 110 -5.06 7.56 10.09
N LEU A 111 -5.52 7.77 8.85
CA LEU A 111 -4.65 7.85 7.67
C LEU A 111 -3.91 9.18 7.64
N ASN A 112 -2.91 9.29 8.51
CA ASN A 112 -2.14 10.50 8.69
C ASN A 112 -1.24 10.79 7.48
N THR A 113 -0.83 9.79 6.70
CA THR A 113 0.05 9.97 5.55
C THR A 113 -0.51 9.22 4.34
N PHE A 114 -0.68 9.93 3.22
CA PHE A 114 -1.09 9.36 1.95
C PHE A 114 -0.37 10.06 0.81
N SER A 115 0.34 9.31 -0.02
CA SER A 115 1.07 9.80 -1.18
C SER A 115 0.83 8.89 -2.38
N ILE A 116 0.39 9.48 -3.49
CA ILE A 116 -0.04 8.77 -4.70
C ILE A 116 0.45 9.44 -5.99
N GLU A 117 1.32 10.45 -5.89
CA GLU A 117 1.86 11.20 -7.02
C GLU A 117 2.52 10.30 -8.07
N ASN A 118 2.57 10.78 -9.31
CA ASN A 118 3.12 10.07 -10.46
C ASN A 118 2.42 8.71 -10.68
N ASN A 119 1.10 8.73 -10.70
CA ASN A 119 0.26 7.62 -11.14
C ASN A 119 -0.74 8.12 -12.20
N PRO A 120 -1.07 7.33 -13.24
CA PRO A 120 -2.03 7.71 -14.26
C PRO A 120 -3.49 7.57 -13.77
N LEU A 121 -3.83 8.23 -12.65
CA LEU A 121 -5.13 8.08 -12.02
C LEU A 121 -6.26 8.75 -12.81
N GLU A 122 -7.43 8.11 -12.80
CA GLU A 122 -8.70 8.74 -13.17
C GLU A 122 -9.26 9.52 -11.97
N CYS A 123 -9.31 8.89 -10.79
CA CYS A 123 -9.67 9.55 -9.55
C CYS A 123 -9.21 8.76 -8.30
N ILE A 124 -9.29 9.41 -7.14
CA ILE A 124 -9.07 8.82 -5.82
C ILE A 124 -10.44 8.69 -5.15
N ILE A 125 -10.90 7.46 -4.95
CA ILE A 125 -12.21 7.20 -4.33
C ILE A 125 -12.08 7.36 -2.80
N VAL A 126 -12.85 8.30 -2.27
CA VAL A 126 -12.95 8.65 -0.85
C VAL A 126 -14.39 8.52 -0.36
N ASN A 127 -14.60 8.51 0.95
CA ASN A 127 -15.92 8.69 1.54
C ASN A 127 -16.25 10.19 1.76
N GLN A 128 -17.50 10.50 2.13
CA GLN A 128 -17.94 11.88 2.33
C GLN A 128 -17.15 12.61 3.43
N GLU A 129 -16.83 11.93 4.53
CA GLU A 129 -16.08 12.54 5.64
C GLU A 129 -14.67 12.98 5.21
N GLN A 130 -13.99 12.11 4.45
CA GLN A 130 -12.70 12.38 3.84
C GLN A 130 -12.79 13.54 2.84
N LEU A 131 -13.80 13.54 1.96
CA LEU A 131 -13.98 14.60 0.95
C LEU A 131 -14.20 15.98 1.60
N ASP A 132 -14.93 16.03 2.70
CA ASP A 132 -15.19 17.27 3.44
C ASP A 132 -13.94 17.79 4.18
N ASN A 133 -12.97 16.92 4.47
CA ASN A 133 -11.81 17.21 5.33
C ASN A 133 -10.51 16.57 4.80
N ILE A 134 -10.15 16.86 3.55
CA ILE A 134 -8.90 16.35 2.96
C ILE A 134 -7.69 16.83 3.79
N PRO A 135 -6.89 15.91 4.37
CA PRO A 135 -5.73 16.31 5.16
C PRO A 135 -4.64 16.99 4.33
N SER A 136 -4.04 18.07 4.85
CA SER A 136 -3.04 18.88 4.12
C SER A 136 -1.73 18.14 3.78
N GLN A 137 -1.45 17.07 4.50
CA GLN A 137 -0.28 16.23 4.30
C GLN A 137 -0.49 15.09 3.30
N TRP A 138 -1.71 14.93 2.77
CA TRP A 138 -1.94 14.04 1.65
C TRP A 138 -1.43 14.68 0.37
N THR A 139 -0.77 13.88 -0.46
CA THR A 139 -0.16 14.36 -1.69
C THR A 139 -0.59 13.50 -2.88
N LYS A 140 -0.87 14.18 -3.99
CA LYS A 140 -1.36 13.63 -5.26
C LYS A 140 -0.94 14.59 -6.39
N ASP A 141 -1.07 14.18 -7.64
CA ASP A 141 -0.82 15.08 -8.76
C ASP A 141 -1.90 16.18 -8.82
N ALA A 142 -1.60 17.27 -9.53
CA ALA A 142 -2.48 18.44 -9.56
C ALA A 142 -3.81 18.15 -10.29
N GLU A 143 -3.74 17.29 -11.31
CA GLU A 143 -4.79 16.81 -12.18
C GLU A 143 -5.70 15.76 -11.51
N ASP A 144 -5.20 15.03 -10.52
CA ASP A 144 -5.97 14.02 -9.81
C ASP A 144 -7.11 14.65 -9.02
N VAL A 145 -8.22 13.93 -8.85
CA VAL A 145 -9.36 14.42 -8.06
C VAL A 145 -9.78 13.40 -7.02
N TYR A 146 -10.18 13.89 -5.85
CA TYR A 146 -10.90 13.09 -4.86
C TYR A 146 -12.39 13.08 -5.23
N ALA A 147 -13.00 11.91 -5.27
CA ALA A 147 -14.42 11.76 -5.59
C ALA A 147 -15.06 10.60 -4.80
N LEU A 148 -16.39 10.60 -4.71
CA LEU A 148 -17.13 9.48 -4.12
C LEU A 148 -17.26 8.30 -5.10
N ASP A 149 -17.09 8.57 -6.38
CA ASP A 149 -17.17 7.64 -7.51
C ASP A 149 -16.39 8.24 -8.69
N CYS A 150 -15.74 7.42 -9.53
CA CYS A 150 -15.01 7.88 -10.72
C CYS A 150 -15.86 7.79 -12.01
N ASN A 151 -17.17 7.50 -11.93
CA ASN A 151 -18.08 7.37 -13.08
C ASN A 151 -18.51 8.69 -13.73
#